data_AF-A0A9D8AZQ8-F1
#
_entry.id   AF-A0A9D8AZQ8-F1
#
_cell.length_a   1.000
_cell.length_b   1.000
_cell.length_c   1.000
_cell.angle_alpha   90.00
_cell.angle_beta   90.00
_cell.angle_gamma   90.00
#
_symmetry.space_group_name_H-M   'P 1'
#
loop_
_entity.id
_entity.type
_entity.pdbx_description
1 polymer ?
#
loop_
_entity_poly.entity_id
_entity_poly.type
_entity_poly.pdbx_seq_one_letter_code
_entity_poly.pdbx_strand_id
1 'polypeptide(L)'
;MESPMPFHSTRRCRSLCCNNAIQDCSTPYLPTFSIEANSELQIANGAIPNSQFAIPQEESMNSTTTLVCTTPTLPTVVASGEEEKKNAPELAALEASVAFATIQSKAEYSTELPACQIATAPTLEEIEHEIAAAARQRIEAAMHDLNETRARIERERNARDTALRAAQERVGKTRAELDGLAGERAELERRAETFLTGDALKATTEKIHLAFNVRQLELEDALAVAEADAQEMQTQIQAALISDALELQLAEQYLAQLETAAPEVATNVRLAATAHENLTTALQAMKDGLLHDAEILLAKAKAGNADAARVAEAEKILAEARQAKTARDFVARINANVDQPGAVRRIRRLIEEAERAGMANLVTPHANRVLETARHAANARYAQARPIANHLASEGFVPVVGDGRIEAWKEISRNSHGTAWTLDRVMVLRGESWKTETPRVPVTRRELPKRVQNSRWFNHHRSGQSASAQ
;
A
#
# COMPACT_ATOMS: atom_id res chain seq x y z
N MET A 1 7.72 64.34 -40.45
CA MET A 1 6.89 65.51 -40.09
C MET A 1 5.95 65.06 -38.99
N GLU A 2 6.30 65.38 -37.75
CA GLU A 2 5.42 65.74 -36.64
C GLU A 2 6.32 65.87 -35.41
N SER A 3 6.35 67.09 -34.86
CA SER A 3 7.08 67.43 -33.65
C SER A 3 6.25 67.11 -32.40
N PRO A 4 6.91 66.90 -31.25
CA PRO A 4 6.31 66.47 -29.98
C PRO A 4 5.94 67.65 -29.07
N MET A 5 5.15 67.39 -28.03
CA MET A 5 4.95 68.24 -26.85
C MET A 5 4.40 67.40 -25.66
N PRO A 6 4.51 67.88 -24.39
CA PRO A 6 5.11 67.11 -23.28
C PRO A 6 4.25 67.11 -21.99
N PHE A 7 4.89 66.87 -20.83
CA PHE A 7 4.48 67.03 -19.41
C PHE A 7 4.13 65.73 -18.65
N HIS A 8 4.43 65.54 -17.35
CA HIS A 8 5.14 66.33 -16.33
C HIS A 8 5.63 65.36 -15.22
N SER A 9 6.82 65.65 -14.69
CA SER A 9 7.39 65.09 -13.46
C SER A 9 6.89 65.89 -12.23
N THR A 10 6.60 65.20 -11.13
CA THR A 10 6.52 65.80 -9.79
C THR A 10 7.39 65.02 -8.80
N ARG A 11 8.58 65.59 -8.53
CA ARG A 11 9.40 65.31 -7.34
C ARG A 11 8.81 66.08 -6.14
N ARG A 12 8.76 65.43 -4.98
CA ARG A 12 8.70 66.13 -3.68
C ARG A 12 10.08 66.07 -3.02
N CYS A 13 10.65 67.24 -2.79
CA CYS A 13 11.74 67.48 -1.84
C CYS A 13 11.18 67.55 -0.41
N ARG A 14 11.94 67.07 0.57
CA ARG A 14 12.06 67.71 1.89
C ARG A 14 13.45 67.45 2.46
N SER A 15 14.07 68.53 2.91
CA SER A 15 15.43 68.61 3.44
C SER A 15 15.43 68.84 4.96
N LEU A 16 16.48 68.31 5.62
CA LEU A 16 17.29 68.92 6.69
C LEU A 16 16.67 69.23 8.07
N CYS A 17 17.21 68.64 9.16
CA CYS A 17 18.33 69.20 9.95
C CYS A 17 18.64 68.46 11.29
N CYS A 18 19.96 68.25 11.55
CA CYS A 18 20.76 68.31 12.82
C CYS A 18 20.38 67.46 14.07
N ASN A 19 21.26 67.00 14.97
CA ASN A 19 22.73 66.93 15.16
C ASN A 19 23.06 66.12 16.45
N ASN A 20 24.31 65.64 16.56
CA ASN A 20 25.06 65.22 17.76
C ASN A 20 24.60 63.90 18.44
N ALA A 21 25.43 62.99 18.98
CA ALA A 21 26.75 63.10 19.62
C ALA A 21 27.48 61.73 19.69
N ILE A 22 28.81 61.77 19.85
CA ILE A 22 29.72 60.63 20.09
C ILE A 22 29.61 60.15 21.55
N GLN A 23 29.55 58.84 21.80
CA GLN A 23 30.13 58.23 23.01
C GLN A 23 30.33 56.71 22.90
N ASP A 24 31.56 56.29 23.17
CA ASP A 24 32.01 54.92 23.40
C ASP A 24 31.27 54.26 24.57
N CYS A 25 30.96 52.96 24.44
CA CYS A 25 31.47 51.89 25.31
C CYS A 25 30.70 50.57 25.12
N SER A 26 31.46 49.49 25.20
CA SER A 26 31.10 48.14 25.70
C SER A 26 30.25 47.19 24.83
N THR A 27 30.93 46.13 24.40
CA THR A 27 30.44 44.77 24.16
C THR A 27 29.63 44.22 25.36
N PRO A 28 28.70 43.26 25.16
CA PRO A 28 29.10 41.86 25.35
C PRO A 28 28.42 40.81 24.43
N TYR A 29 29.20 39.76 24.14
CA TYR A 29 28.84 38.34 24.03
C TYR A 29 27.63 37.90 23.18
N LEU A 30 27.92 37.31 22.02
CA LEU A 30 27.12 36.25 21.38
C LEU A 30 27.86 34.91 21.54
N PRO A 31 27.21 33.81 21.94
CA PRO A 31 27.82 32.49 21.89
C PRO A 31 27.76 31.92 20.47
N THR A 32 28.92 31.56 19.96
CA THR A 32 29.13 30.78 18.74
C THR A 32 28.66 29.34 18.97
N PHE A 33 27.68 28.86 18.20
CA PHE A 33 27.48 27.43 18.01
C PHE A 33 28.01 27.06 16.62
N SER A 34 29.14 26.35 16.61
CA SER A 34 29.67 25.68 15.42
C SER A 34 28.84 24.43 15.13
N ILE A 35 28.27 24.34 13.92
CA ILE A 35 27.81 23.06 13.36
C ILE A 35 28.91 22.61 12.40
N GLU A 36 29.62 21.56 12.80
CA GLU A 36 30.55 20.84 11.94
C GLU A 36 29.77 20.16 10.80
N ALA A 37 30.03 20.58 9.57
CA ALA A 37 29.60 19.89 8.37
C ALA A 37 30.61 18.77 8.07
N ASN A 38 30.22 17.52 8.36
CA ASN A 38 30.91 16.34 7.84
C ASN A 38 30.44 16.09 6.40
N SER A 39 31.30 16.39 5.44
CA SER A 39 31.09 16.07 4.02
C SER A 39 32.31 15.32 3.49
N GLU A 40 32.32 14.01 3.64
CA GLU A 40 33.14 13.09 2.83
C GLU A 40 32.39 11.76 2.66
N LEU A 41 32.00 11.44 1.42
CA LEU A 41 31.95 10.07 0.92
C LEU A 41 31.82 10.09 -0.61
N GLN A 42 32.99 9.98 -1.25
CA GLN A 42 33.13 9.61 -2.66
C GLN A 42 32.77 8.14 -2.82
N ILE A 43 31.87 7.85 -3.78
CA ILE A 43 31.50 6.50 -4.19
C ILE A 43 32.54 6.00 -5.21
N ALA A 44 33.25 4.93 -4.86
CA ALA A 44 34.07 4.16 -5.79
C ALA A 44 33.31 2.91 -6.26
N ASN A 45 33.24 2.74 -7.58
CA ASN A 45 32.77 1.54 -8.25
C ASN A 45 33.79 0.40 -8.14
N GLY A 46 33.32 -0.83 -7.93
CA GLY A 46 34.05 -2.02 -8.42
C GLY A 46 33.95 -3.29 -7.57
N ALA A 47 33.32 -4.31 -8.17
CA ALA A 47 33.54 -5.76 -8.03
C ALA A 47 33.14 -6.47 -6.71
N ILE A 48 32.13 -7.34 -6.83
CA ILE A 48 31.79 -8.41 -5.90
C ILE A 48 32.22 -9.75 -6.53
N PRO A 49 32.82 -10.66 -5.74
CA PRO A 49 32.52 -12.08 -5.89
C PRO A 49 32.01 -12.72 -4.59
N ASN A 50 31.02 -13.59 -4.77
CA ASN A 50 30.49 -14.65 -3.90
C ASN A 50 31.25 -14.98 -2.61
N SER A 51 30.53 -15.05 -1.47
CA SER A 51 30.40 -16.29 -0.70
C SER A 51 29.41 -16.19 0.49
N GLN A 52 28.58 -17.23 0.57
CA GLN A 52 28.17 -18.00 1.75
C GLN A 52 27.40 -17.36 2.92
N PHE A 53 26.21 -17.95 3.10
CA PHE A 53 25.31 -17.96 4.24
C PHE A 53 25.97 -18.15 5.61
N ALA A 54 25.55 -17.32 6.57
CA ALA A 54 25.39 -17.72 7.97
C ALA A 54 24.31 -16.84 8.64
N ILE A 55 23.35 -17.50 9.28
CA ILE A 55 22.28 -16.93 10.13
C ILE A 55 22.85 -16.72 11.55
N PRO A 56 22.52 -15.61 12.24
CA PRO A 56 21.82 -15.73 13.54
C PRO A 56 20.68 -14.70 13.65
N GLN A 57 19.48 -15.11 14.07
CA GLN A 57 18.98 -15.22 15.45
C GLN A 57 18.61 -13.87 16.11
N GLU A 58 17.28 -13.71 16.21
CA GLU A 58 16.47 -12.97 17.18
C GLU A 58 17.16 -12.08 18.23
N GLU A 59 16.86 -10.78 18.17
CA GLU A 59 16.75 -9.94 19.37
C GLU A 59 15.45 -9.13 19.32
N SER A 60 14.57 -9.40 20.29
CA SER A 60 13.40 -8.58 20.60
C SER A 60 13.86 -7.40 21.47
N MET A 61 13.63 -6.17 21.02
CA MET A 61 13.77 -4.98 21.83
C MET A 61 12.41 -4.27 21.88
N ASN A 62 11.72 -4.48 23.00
CA ASN A 62 10.63 -3.62 23.44
C ASN A 62 11.20 -2.24 23.76
N SER A 63 10.67 -1.18 23.18
CA SER A 63 10.85 0.18 23.69
C SER A 63 9.53 0.94 23.56
N THR A 64 8.78 0.86 24.64
CA THR A 64 7.64 1.72 24.95
C THR A 64 8.19 3.04 25.46
N THR A 65 8.04 4.12 24.70
CA THR A 65 8.29 5.49 25.18
C THR A 65 6.95 6.12 25.55
N THR A 66 6.71 6.21 26.85
CA THR A 66 5.57 6.90 27.47
C THR A 66 5.91 8.41 27.58
N LEU A 67 5.07 9.27 27.01
CA LEU A 67 5.13 10.73 27.21
C LEU A 67 3.73 11.22 27.58
N VAL A 68 3.51 11.61 28.85
CA VAL A 68 2.39 12.46 29.32
C VAL A 68 2.89 13.22 30.55
N CYS A 69 3.31 14.48 30.38
CA CYS A 69 2.59 15.74 30.62
C CYS A 69 2.38 16.12 32.10
N THR A 70 3.26 16.98 32.59
CA THR A 70 3.10 17.77 33.82
C THR A 70 2.37 19.08 33.51
N THR A 71 1.22 19.29 34.14
CA THR A 71 0.45 20.56 34.17
C THR A 71 1.17 21.61 35.04
N PRO A 72 1.31 22.87 34.58
CA PRO A 72 1.52 23.99 35.48
C PRO A 72 0.20 24.72 35.79
N THR A 73 -0.08 24.77 37.08
CA THR A 73 -1.12 25.57 37.75
C THR A 73 -0.80 27.06 37.61
N LEU A 74 -1.76 27.86 37.13
CA LEU A 74 -1.70 29.33 37.22
C LEU A 74 -2.35 29.82 38.53
N PRO A 75 -1.80 30.86 39.19
CA PRO A 75 -2.28 31.34 40.47
C PRO A 75 -3.47 32.29 40.34
N THR A 76 -4.47 32.06 41.17
CA THR A 76 -5.57 32.97 41.49
C THR A 76 -5.04 34.17 42.29
N VAL A 77 -5.11 35.37 41.71
CA VAL A 77 -5.02 36.63 42.45
C VAL A 77 -6.37 37.34 42.31
N VAL A 78 -7.16 37.29 43.38
CA VAL A 78 -8.33 38.15 43.57
C VAL A 78 -7.86 39.39 44.31
N ALA A 79 -7.92 40.54 43.65
CA ALA A 79 -7.88 41.85 44.30
C ALA A 79 -9.33 42.36 44.43
N SER A 80 -9.65 42.80 45.63
CA SER A 80 -10.93 43.32 46.10
C SER A 80 -10.91 44.85 46.21
N GLY A 81 -12.05 45.50 45.90
CA GLY A 81 -12.41 46.91 46.20
C GLY A 81 -11.83 47.92 45.21
N GLU A 82 -12.49 48.98 44.74
CA GLU A 82 -13.73 49.73 45.01
C GLU A 82 -14.11 50.38 43.64
N GLU A 83 -15.33 50.75 43.23
CA GLU A 83 -16.26 51.74 43.78
C GLU A 83 -17.63 51.66 43.06
N GLU A 84 -18.62 52.21 43.75
CA GLU A 84 -20.06 52.28 43.48
C GLU A 84 -20.50 53.32 42.42
N LYS A 85 -21.69 53.01 41.82
CA LYS A 85 -22.77 53.93 41.37
C LYS A 85 -22.51 54.76 40.09
N LYS A 86 -23.37 54.77 39.06
CA LYS A 86 -24.84 54.95 39.10
C LYS A 86 -25.45 54.76 37.69
N ASN A 87 -26.72 54.35 37.67
CA ASN A 87 -27.75 54.50 36.62
C ASN A 87 -28.01 53.30 35.68
N ALA A 88 -28.96 52.44 36.10
CA ALA A 88 -29.98 51.84 35.23
C ALA A 88 -31.13 52.87 35.02
N PRO A 89 -32.02 52.72 34.00
CA PRO A 89 -33.12 51.74 34.03
C PRO A 89 -33.22 50.91 32.72
N GLU A 90 -33.53 49.62 32.76
CA GLU A 90 -34.83 48.95 32.91
C GLU A 90 -35.59 48.73 31.59
N LEU A 91 -35.97 47.47 31.41
CA LEU A 91 -36.66 46.82 30.30
C LEU A 91 -38.02 47.44 29.96
N ALA A 92 -38.36 47.43 28.66
CA ALA A 92 -39.74 47.19 28.22
C ALA A 92 -39.74 46.55 26.83
N ALA A 93 -40.65 45.59 26.69
CA ALA A 93 -40.79 44.65 25.60
C ALA A 93 -41.53 45.22 24.37
N LEU A 94 -41.20 44.64 23.21
CA LEU A 94 -42.04 44.14 22.11
C LEU A 94 -43.23 44.94 21.53
N GLU A 95 -43.40 44.70 20.22
CA GLU A 95 -44.53 44.92 19.29
C GLU A 95 -44.45 46.19 18.43
N ALA A 96 -44.74 46.21 17.13
CA ALA A 96 -45.00 45.19 16.11
C ALA A 96 -45.08 45.92 14.74
N SER A 97 -44.83 45.23 13.62
CA SER A 97 -45.51 45.55 12.36
C SER A 97 -45.61 44.32 11.46
N VAL A 98 -46.74 43.62 11.55
CA VAL A 98 -47.23 42.69 10.53
C VAL A 98 -48.66 43.10 10.20
N ALA A 99 -48.94 43.11 8.90
CA ALA A 99 -50.09 43.75 8.29
C ALA A 99 -51.42 43.01 8.51
N PHE A 100 -52.47 43.83 8.43
CA PHE A 100 -53.91 43.54 8.46
C PHE A 100 -54.37 42.36 7.59
N ALA A 101 -55.20 41.49 8.17
CA ALA A 101 -56.35 40.90 7.47
C ALA A 101 -57.49 40.68 8.48
N THR A 102 -58.52 41.51 8.39
CA THR A 102 -59.73 41.42 9.20
C THR A 102 -60.62 40.31 8.65
N ILE A 103 -60.83 39.24 9.41
CA ILE A 103 -61.92 38.28 9.18
C ILE A 103 -62.90 38.43 10.33
N GLN A 104 -64.07 39.01 10.04
CA GLN A 104 -65.24 38.92 10.90
C GLN A 104 -65.86 37.54 10.72
N SER A 105 -65.86 36.71 11.75
CA SER A 105 -66.79 35.58 11.86
C SER A 105 -67.44 35.58 13.23
N LYS A 106 -68.75 35.78 13.20
CA LYS A 106 -69.71 35.58 14.29
C LYS A 106 -69.40 34.31 15.07
N ALA A 107 -69.38 34.42 16.39
CA ALA A 107 -69.36 33.30 17.30
C ALA A 107 -70.69 32.52 17.19
N GLU A 108 -70.60 31.30 16.68
CA GLU A 108 -71.56 30.23 17.01
C GLU A 108 -70.81 29.24 17.90
N TYR A 109 -71.33 29.07 19.12
CA TYR A 109 -70.84 28.11 20.09
C TYR A 109 -70.99 26.69 19.51
N SER A 110 -69.87 26.06 19.15
CA SER A 110 -69.80 24.61 18.94
C SER A 110 -69.23 23.95 20.19
N THR A 111 -70.03 23.10 20.82
CA THR A 111 -69.66 22.25 21.97
C THR A 111 -69.02 20.93 21.54
N GLU A 112 -68.30 20.91 20.41
CA GLU A 112 -67.47 19.78 20.04
C GLU A 112 -66.03 20.08 20.45
N LEU A 113 -65.58 19.40 21.52
CA LEU A 113 -64.16 19.28 21.83
C LEU A 113 -63.46 18.80 20.56
N PRO A 114 -62.52 19.57 19.97
CA PRO A 114 -61.66 19.00 18.96
C PRO A 114 -60.91 17.87 19.65
N ALA A 115 -61.16 16.64 19.20
CA ALA A 115 -60.35 15.51 19.59
C ALA A 115 -58.90 15.92 19.31
N CYS A 116 -58.11 16.11 20.38
CA CYS A 116 -56.66 16.22 20.26
C CYS A 116 -56.23 14.99 19.47
N GLN A 117 -55.90 15.18 18.19
CA GLN A 117 -55.12 14.22 17.43
C GLN A 117 -53.76 14.22 18.12
N ILE A 118 -53.61 13.34 19.11
CA ILE A 118 -52.31 12.99 19.67
C ILE A 118 -51.57 12.41 18.47
N ALA A 119 -50.69 13.20 17.86
CA ALA A 119 -49.75 12.70 16.88
C ALA A 119 -49.10 11.45 17.48
N THR A 120 -49.20 10.33 16.77
CA THR A 120 -48.63 9.05 17.21
C THR A 120 -47.19 9.31 17.61
N ALA A 121 -46.86 9.09 18.89
CA ALA A 121 -45.52 9.34 19.37
C ALA A 121 -44.55 8.46 18.57
N PRO A 122 -43.45 9.02 18.02
CA PRO A 122 -42.49 8.24 17.28
C PRO A 122 -41.92 7.15 18.19
N THR A 123 -41.71 5.98 17.61
CA THR A 123 -41.10 4.86 18.32
C THR A 123 -39.63 5.16 18.62
N LEU A 124 -39.06 4.49 19.62
CA LEU A 124 -37.63 4.62 19.94
C LEU A 124 -36.76 4.25 18.73
N GLU A 125 -37.17 3.24 17.96
CA GLU A 125 -36.47 2.78 16.74
C GLU A 125 -36.45 3.85 15.65
N GLU A 126 -37.56 4.57 15.45
CA GLU A 126 -37.64 5.70 14.51
C GLU A 126 -36.71 6.85 14.93
N ILE A 127 -36.67 7.17 16.23
CA ILE A 127 -35.79 8.20 16.77
C ILE A 127 -34.32 7.81 16.61
N GLU A 128 -33.95 6.57 16.91
CA GLU A 128 -32.59 6.05 16.72
C GLU A 128 -32.17 6.07 15.25
N HIS A 129 -33.08 5.74 14.33
CA HIS A 129 -32.83 5.79 12.89
C HIS A 129 -32.59 7.22 12.40
N GLU A 130 -33.40 8.19 12.86
CA GLU A 130 -33.21 9.61 12.55
C GLU A 130 -31.89 10.16 13.08
N ILE A 131 -31.51 9.81 14.32
CA ILE A 131 -30.22 10.19 14.90
C ILE A 131 -29.07 9.59 14.09
N ALA A 132 -29.15 8.31 13.71
CA ALA A 132 -28.13 7.65 12.90
C ALA A 132 -28.00 8.27 11.49
N ALA A 133 -29.12 8.64 10.87
CA ALA A 133 -29.14 9.32 9.58
C ALA A 133 -28.51 10.72 9.67
N ALA A 134 -28.84 11.50 10.71
CA ALA A 134 -28.25 12.81 10.96
C ALA A 134 -26.74 12.71 11.28
N ALA A 135 -26.34 11.72 12.08
CA ALA A 135 -24.94 11.44 12.39
C ALA A 135 -24.16 11.10 11.11
N ARG A 136 -24.74 10.28 10.23
CA ARG A 136 -24.14 9.90 8.95
C ARG A 136 -23.87 11.13 8.09
N GLN A 137 -24.89 11.98 7.88
CA GLN A 137 -24.75 13.20 7.09
C GLN A 137 -23.68 14.13 7.66
N ARG A 138 -23.63 14.31 8.99
CA ARG A 138 -22.63 15.16 9.64
C ARG A 138 -21.21 14.61 9.51
N ILE A 139 -21.02 13.30 9.68
CA ILE A 139 -19.71 12.66 9.52
C ILE A 139 -19.26 12.72 8.06
N GLU A 140 -20.16 12.45 7.11
CA GLU A 140 -19.88 12.56 5.67
C GLU A 140 -19.45 13.99 5.28
N ALA A 141 -20.20 15.00 5.74
CA ALA A 141 -19.85 16.40 5.52
C ALA A 141 -18.49 16.76 6.15
N ALA A 142 -18.27 16.39 7.43
CA ALA A 142 -17.00 16.67 8.11
C ALA A 142 -15.80 15.99 7.44
N MET A 143 -15.96 14.76 6.94
CA MET A 143 -14.92 14.07 6.16
C MET A 143 -14.65 14.78 4.84
N HIS A 144 -15.69 15.23 4.14
CA HIS A 144 -15.54 16.01 2.91
C HIS A 144 -14.78 17.31 3.19
N ASP A 145 -15.23 18.09 4.17
CA ASP A 145 -14.64 19.38 4.54
C ASP A 145 -13.17 19.23 4.94
N LEU A 146 -12.82 18.18 5.69
CA LEU A 146 -11.44 17.87 6.05
C LEU A 146 -10.59 17.59 4.80
N ASN A 147 -11.10 16.80 3.85
CA ASN A 147 -10.38 16.49 2.62
C ASN A 147 -10.22 17.72 1.72
N GLU A 148 -11.23 18.56 1.62
CA GLU A 148 -11.17 19.83 0.88
C GLU A 148 -10.15 20.78 1.52
N THR A 149 -10.14 20.88 2.84
CA THR A 149 -9.18 21.69 3.61
C THR A 149 -7.75 21.21 3.36
N ARG A 150 -7.50 19.90 3.42
CA ARG A 150 -6.19 19.30 3.08
C ARG A 150 -5.77 19.66 1.65
N ALA A 151 -6.65 19.48 0.68
CA ALA A 151 -6.36 19.77 -0.73
C ALA A 151 -6.14 21.27 -0.99
N ARG A 152 -6.84 22.15 -0.27
CA ARG A 152 -6.66 23.60 -0.35
C ARG A 152 -5.30 24.01 0.22
N ILE A 153 -4.97 23.54 1.42
CA ILE A 153 -3.69 23.79 2.08
C ILE A 153 -2.52 23.31 1.20
N GLU A 154 -2.63 22.12 0.62
CA GLU A 154 -1.58 21.59 -0.26
C GLU A 154 -1.37 22.48 -1.51
N ARG A 155 -2.46 22.94 -2.15
CA ARG A 155 -2.36 23.90 -3.26
C ARG A 155 -1.71 25.21 -2.86
N GLU A 156 -2.09 25.76 -1.72
CA GLU A 156 -1.52 27.02 -1.21
C GLU A 156 -0.04 26.87 -0.84
N ARG A 157 0.36 25.76 -0.22
CA ARG A 157 1.77 25.44 0.05
C ARG A 157 2.58 25.37 -1.23
N ASN A 158 2.09 24.65 -2.24
CA ASN A 158 2.75 24.57 -3.54
C ASN A 158 2.90 25.94 -4.22
N ALA A 159 1.89 26.81 -4.11
CA ALA A 159 1.95 28.16 -4.64
C ALA A 159 2.99 29.03 -3.91
N ARG A 160 3.02 28.97 -2.57
CA ARG A 160 4.00 29.68 -1.74
C ARG A 160 5.43 29.21 -2.01
N ASP A 161 5.65 27.91 -2.13
CA ASP A 161 6.96 27.34 -2.48
C ASP A 161 7.44 27.80 -3.86
N THR A 162 6.52 27.90 -4.82
CA THR A 162 6.84 28.40 -6.17
C THR A 162 7.22 29.88 -6.12
N ALA A 163 6.51 30.69 -5.34
CA ALA A 163 6.83 32.11 -5.14
C ALA A 163 8.19 32.30 -4.46
N LEU A 164 8.49 31.51 -3.42
CA LEU A 164 9.78 31.56 -2.73
C LEU A 164 10.94 31.19 -3.67
N ARG A 165 10.78 30.14 -4.49
CA ARG A 165 11.80 29.77 -5.48
C ARG A 165 12.05 30.89 -6.48
N ALA A 166 10.99 31.54 -6.97
CA ALA A 166 11.13 32.68 -7.87
C ALA A 166 11.84 33.88 -7.21
N ALA A 167 11.59 34.13 -5.92
CA ALA A 167 12.32 35.15 -5.16
C ALA A 167 13.80 34.78 -4.98
N GLN A 168 14.10 33.54 -4.62
CA GLN A 168 15.48 33.04 -4.48
C GLN A 168 16.25 33.05 -5.81
N GLU A 169 15.57 32.77 -6.94
CA GLU A 169 16.16 32.88 -8.27
C GLU A 169 16.51 34.34 -8.60
N ARG A 170 15.65 35.30 -8.26
CA ARG A 170 15.95 36.74 -8.41
C ARG A 170 17.18 37.14 -7.59
N VAL A 171 17.30 36.66 -6.34
CA VAL A 171 18.49 36.86 -5.50
C VAL A 171 19.74 36.28 -6.18
N GLY A 172 19.67 35.02 -6.60
CA GLY A 172 20.79 34.33 -7.25
C GLY A 172 21.25 35.03 -8.54
N LYS A 173 20.31 35.48 -9.37
CA LYS A 173 20.59 36.22 -10.61
C LYS A 173 21.26 37.57 -10.33
N THR A 174 20.70 38.36 -9.41
CA THR A 174 21.23 39.68 -9.06
C THR A 174 22.63 39.58 -8.47
N ARG A 175 22.85 38.56 -7.62
CA ARG A 175 24.17 38.25 -7.07
C ARG A 175 25.18 37.85 -8.13
N ALA A 176 24.79 37.00 -9.09
CA ALA A 176 25.66 36.62 -10.20
C ALA A 176 26.04 37.81 -11.10
N GLU A 177 25.11 38.74 -11.35
CA GLU A 177 25.38 39.98 -12.07
C GLU A 177 26.37 40.88 -11.32
N LEU A 178 26.23 40.98 -9.98
CA LEU A 178 27.16 41.72 -9.14
C LEU A 178 28.57 41.10 -9.14
N ASP A 179 28.67 39.78 -8.98
CA ASP A 179 29.94 39.04 -8.98
C ASP A 179 30.67 39.15 -10.33
N GLY A 180 29.93 39.18 -11.45
CA GLY A 180 30.47 39.32 -12.81
C GLY A 180 30.96 40.74 -13.16
N LEU A 181 30.51 41.75 -12.41
CA LEU A 181 30.73 43.17 -12.72
C LEU A 181 32.21 43.56 -12.72
N ALA A 182 33.02 42.97 -11.83
CA ALA A 182 34.47 43.19 -11.80
C ALA A 182 35.18 42.67 -13.06
N GLY A 183 34.72 41.54 -13.62
CA GLY A 183 35.25 40.97 -14.85
C GLY A 183 34.93 41.83 -16.07
N GLU A 184 33.68 42.29 -16.19
CA GLU A 184 33.24 43.23 -17.24
C GLU A 184 34.04 44.54 -17.20
N ARG A 185 34.27 45.08 -15.98
CA ARG A 185 35.07 46.28 -15.76
C ARG A 185 36.51 46.10 -16.26
N ALA A 186 37.18 45.05 -15.81
CA ALA A 186 38.56 44.77 -16.18
C ALA A 186 38.72 44.56 -17.70
N GLU A 187 37.71 43.99 -18.35
CA GLU A 187 37.71 43.86 -19.80
C GLU A 187 37.60 45.21 -20.53
N LEU A 188 36.70 46.09 -20.09
CA LEU A 188 36.56 47.43 -20.69
C LEU A 188 37.79 48.31 -20.44
N GLU A 189 38.39 48.22 -19.25
CA GLU A 189 39.66 48.89 -18.94
C GLU A 189 40.78 48.43 -19.88
N ARG A 190 40.96 47.12 -20.05
CA ARG A 190 41.96 46.56 -20.99
C ARG A 190 41.73 47.02 -22.44
N ARG A 191 40.46 47.06 -22.88
CA ARG A 191 40.11 47.57 -24.22
C ARG A 191 40.45 49.06 -24.33
N ALA A 192 40.14 49.86 -23.31
CA ALA A 192 40.50 51.28 -23.30
C ALA A 192 42.03 51.47 -23.37
N GLU A 193 42.80 50.72 -22.58
CA GLU A 193 44.28 50.73 -22.61
C GLU A 193 44.85 50.34 -23.98
N THR A 194 44.17 49.46 -24.71
CA THR A 194 44.61 49.01 -26.04
C THR A 194 44.42 50.09 -27.11
N PHE A 195 43.36 50.90 -27.03
CA PHE A 195 42.96 51.80 -28.11
C PHE A 195 43.15 53.29 -27.81
N LEU A 196 43.33 53.68 -26.54
CA LEU A 196 43.44 55.07 -26.11
C LEU A 196 44.79 55.31 -25.40
N THR A 197 45.28 56.55 -25.44
CA THR A 197 46.51 56.95 -24.74
C THR A 197 46.38 58.34 -24.11
N GLY A 198 47.30 58.69 -23.20
CA GLY A 198 47.39 60.01 -22.58
C GLY A 198 46.11 60.43 -21.85
N ASP A 199 45.72 61.70 -22.03
CA ASP A 199 44.55 62.27 -21.35
C ASP A 199 43.22 61.61 -21.76
N ALA A 200 43.13 61.12 -23.00
CA ALA A 200 41.93 60.44 -23.50
C ALA A 200 41.72 59.08 -22.80
N LEU A 201 42.80 58.33 -22.55
CA LEU A 201 42.75 57.10 -21.76
C LEU A 201 42.31 57.40 -20.33
N LYS A 202 42.98 58.35 -19.67
CA LYS A 202 42.67 58.73 -18.28
C LYS A 202 41.21 59.14 -18.10
N ALA A 203 40.70 60.02 -18.95
CA ALA A 203 39.32 60.48 -18.90
C ALA A 203 38.31 59.35 -19.18
N THR A 204 38.68 58.36 -20.00
CA THR A 204 37.80 57.21 -20.31
C THR A 204 37.79 56.20 -19.17
N THR A 205 38.95 55.90 -18.57
CA THR A 205 39.05 55.03 -17.39
C THR A 205 38.27 55.59 -16.20
N GLU A 206 38.35 56.90 -15.95
CA GLU A 206 37.55 57.57 -14.90
C GLU A 206 36.03 57.42 -15.16
N LYS A 207 35.59 57.53 -16.41
CA LYS A 207 34.19 57.29 -16.79
C LYS A 207 33.78 55.83 -16.62
N ILE A 208 34.65 54.88 -16.96
CA ILE A 208 34.41 53.44 -16.75
C ILE A 208 34.23 53.20 -15.24
N HIS A 209 35.14 53.68 -14.40
CA HIS A 209 35.02 53.52 -12.95
C HIS A 209 33.72 54.11 -12.41
N LEU A 210 33.35 55.33 -12.83
CA LEU A 210 32.12 55.97 -12.39
C LEU A 210 30.88 55.18 -12.81
N ALA A 211 30.81 54.73 -14.07
CA ALA A 211 29.68 53.95 -14.57
C ALA A 211 29.53 52.61 -13.83
N PHE A 212 30.65 51.93 -13.57
CA PHE A 212 30.65 50.66 -12.84
C PHE A 212 30.33 50.84 -11.35
N ASN A 213 30.80 51.90 -10.70
CA ASN A 213 30.43 52.20 -9.31
C ASN A 213 28.92 52.47 -9.17
N VAL A 214 28.31 53.19 -10.12
CA VAL A 214 26.86 53.43 -10.12
C VAL A 214 26.11 52.10 -10.31
N ARG A 215 26.49 51.30 -11.30
CA ARG A 215 25.85 49.99 -11.54
C ARG A 215 26.03 49.02 -10.38
N GLN A 216 27.19 49.06 -9.71
CA GLN A 216 27.43 48.26 -8.51
C GLN A 216 26.46 48.65 -7.39
N LEU A 217 26.30 49.95 -7.11
CA LEU A 217 25.35 50.43 -6.10
C LEU A 217 23.90 50.05 -6.46
N GLU A 218 23.52 50.15 -7.74
CA GLU A 218 22.19 49.73 -8.21
C GLU A 218 21.93 48.23 -8.00
N LEU A 219 22.93 47.39 -8.27
CA LEU A 219 22.84 45.94 -8.08
C LEU A 219 22.88 45.54 -6.59
N GLU A 220 23.65 46.25 -5.76
CA GLU A 220 23.66 46.05 -4.31
C GLU A 220 22.31 46.40 -3.69
N ASP A 221 21.69 47.50 -4.11
CA ASP A 221 20.34 47.89 -3.68
C ASP A 221 19.28 46.88 -4.15
N ALA A 222 19.35 46.47 -5.43
CA ALA A 222 18.46 45.44 -5.98
C ALA A 222 18.61 44.09 -5.26
N LEU A 223 19.85 43.72 -4.88
CA LEU A 223 20.11 42.50 -4.12
C LEU A 223 19.51 42.60 -2.71
N ALA A 224 19.70 43.73 -2.02
CA ALA A 224 19.12 43.96 -0.70
C ALA A 224 17.59 43.88 -0.72
N VAL A 225 16.93 44.44 -1.74
CA VAL A 225 15.48 44.33 -1.93
C VAL A 225 15.07 42.88 -2.22
N ALA A 226 15.78 42.18 -3.10
CA ALA A 226 15.46 40.79 -3.43
C ALA A 226 15.64 39.84 -2.23
N GLU A 227 16.67 40.07 -1.40
CA GLU A 227 16.91 39.31 -0.17
C GLU A 227 15.83 39.60 0.88
N ALA A 228 15.42 40.86 1.03
CA ALA A 228 14.31 41.24 1.91
C ALA A 228 12.99 40.60 1.46
N ASP A 229 12.66 40.63 0.17
CA ASP A 229 11.50 39.95 -0.42
C ASP A 229 11.50 38.44 -0.09
N ALA A 230 12.64 37.78 -0.32
CA ALA A 230 12.78 36.33 -0.09
C ALA A 230 12.64 35.99 1.41
N GLN A 231 13.22 36.80 2.28
CA GLN A 231 13.09 36.65 3.72
C GLN A 231 11.66 36.88 4.20
N GLU A 232 10.99 37.93 3.71
CA GLU A 232 9.59 38.21 4.03
C GLU A 232 8.71 37.01 3.62
N MET A 233 8.84 36.52 2.38
CA MET A 233 8.12 35.33 1.93
C MET A 233 8.39 34.12 2.81
N GLN A 234 9.64 33.91 3.22
CA GLN A 234 9.99 32.79 4.12
C GLN A 234 9.30 32.93 5.49
N THR A 235 9.23 34.14 6.05
CA THR A 235 8.50 34.37 7.31
C THR A 235 7.00 34.17 7.15
N GLN A 236 6.41 34.62 6.04
CA GLN A 236 5.00 34.40 5.75
C GLN A 236 4.67 32.92 5.58
N ILE A 237 5.56 32.14 4.96
CA ILE A 237 5.44 30.68 4.85
C ILE A 237 5.45 30.03 6.22
N GLN A 238 6.38 30.41 7.11
CA GLN A 238 6.43 29.87 8.46
C GLN A 238 5.15 30.16 9.26
N ALA A 239 4.62 31.38 9.15
CA ALA A 239 3.35 31.74 9.78
C ALA A 239 2.17 30.95 9.20
N ALA A 240 2.12 30.80 7.87
CA ALA A 240 1.10 30.01 7.19
C ALA A 240 1.13 28.54 7.59
N LEU A 241 2.32 27.93 7.76
CA LEU A 241 2.44 26.54 8.20
C LEU A 241 1.79 26.29 9.57
N ILE A 242 1.92 27.24 10.50
CA ILE A 242 1.29 27.17 11.82
C ILE A 242 -0.23 27.28 11.67
N SER A 243 -0.70 28.25 10.88
CA SER A 243 -2.14 28.44 10.62
C SER A 243 -2.78 27.21 9.95
N ASP A 244 -2.15 26.67 8.91
CA ASP A 244 -2.57 25.47 8.19
C ASP A 244 -2.68 24.27 9.15
N ALA A 245 -1.69 24.10 10.04
CA ALA A 245 -1.67 23.01 11.01
C ALA A 245 -2.81 23.13 12.03
N LEU A 246 -3.09 24.34 12.53
CA LEU A 246 -4.18 24.59 13.46
C LEU A 246 -5.56 24.34 12.81
N GLU A 247 -5.75 24.77 11.56
CA GLU A 247 -7.00 24.52 10.83
C GLU A 247 -7.25 23.02 10.62
N LEU A 248 -6.21 22.27 10.20
CA LEU A 248 -6.31 20.81 10.07
C LEU A 248 -6.60 20.15 11.41
N GLN A 249 -5.92 20.56 12.47
CA GLN A 249 -6.13 20.01 13.81
C GLN A 249 -7.56 20.23 14.29
N LEU A 250 -8.15 21.40 14.05
CA LEU A 250 -9.54 21.71 14.42
C LEU A 250 -10.53 20.84 13.63
N ALA A 251 -10.33 20.70 12.31
CA ALA A 251 -11.18 19.86 11.48
C ALA A 251 -11.09 18.37 11.87
N GLU A 252 -9.89 17.88 12.16
CA GLU A 252 -9.65 16.52 12.64
C GLU A 252 -10.27 16.26 14.01
N GLN A 253 -10.15 17.21 14.94
CA GLN A 253 -10.79 17.11 16.25
C GLN A 253 -12.31 17.10 16.14
N TYR A 254 -12.89 17.94 15.28
CA TYR A 254 -14.33 17.96 15.05
C TYR A 254 -14.83 16.61 14.50
N LEU A 255 -14.15 16.07 13.48
CA LEU A 255 -14.46 14.74 12.96
C LEU A 255 -14.33 13.66 14.05
N ALA A 256 -13.24 13.67 14.82
CA ALA A 256 -13.00 12.70 15.89
C ALA A 256 -14.09 12.75 16.98
N GLN A 257 -14.61 13.93 17.31
CA GLN A 257 -15.74 14.09 18.24
C GLN A 257 -17.01 13.44 17.69
N LEU A 258 -17.33 13.65 16.40
CA LEU A 258 -18.48 13.03 15.75
C LEU A 258 -18.34 11.50 15.70
N GLU A 259 -17.14 11.00 15.38
CA GLU A 259 -16.87 9.56 15.32
C GLU A 259 -16.94 8.88 16.69
N THR A 260 -16.51 9.58 17.75
CA THR A 260 -16.64 9.09 19.13
C THR A 260 -18.10 9.05 19.57
N ALA A 261 -18.91 10.02 19.15
CA ALA A 261 -20.33 10.08 19.48
C ALA A 261 -21.16 9.01 18.74
N ALA A 262 -20.76 8.59 17.54
CA ALA A 262 -21.47 7.59 16.73
C ALA A 262 -20.49 6.61 16.03
N PRO A 263 -19.86 5.68 16.77
CA PRO A 263 -18.76 4.85 16.26
C PRO A 263 -19.19 3.91 15.13
N GLU A 264 -20.39 3.31 15.23
CA GLU A 264 -20.90 2.42 14.19
C GLU A 264 -21.28 3.16 12.90
N VAL A 265 -21.74 4.40 13.02
CA VAL A 265 -22.04 5.24 11.85
C VAL A 265 -20.72 5.67 11.19
N ALA A 266 -19.72 6.05 11.98
CA ALA A 266 -18.40 6.42 11.49
C ALA A 266 -17.70 5.29 10.71
N THR A 267 -17.73 4.06 11.22
CA THR A 267 -17.15 2.91 10.51
C THR A 267 -17.84 2.67 9.17
N ASN A 268 -19.17 2.75 9.14
CA ASN A 268 -19.96 2.62 7.91
C ASN A 268 -19.65 3.73 6.90
N VAL A 269 -19.53 4.98 7.33
CA VAL A 269 -19.17 6.11 6.46
C VAL A 269 -17.76 5.95 5.90
N ARG A 270 -16.77 5.53 6.71
CA ARG A 270 -15.40 5.27 6.23
C ARG A 270 -15.34 4.12 5.24
N LEU A 271 -16.08 3.04 5.48
CA LEU A 271 -16.19 1.93 4.55
C LEU A 271 -16.82 2.38 3.23
N ALA A 272 -17.86 3.21 3.28
CA ALA A 272 -18.50 3.77 2.09
C ALA A 272 -17.55 4.70 1.30
N ALA A 273 -16.83 5.60 1.99
CA ALA A 273 -15.86 6.49 1.38
C ALA A 273 -14.74 5.74 0.64
N THR A 274 -14.31 4.59 1.18
CA THR A 274 -13.25 3.76 0.60
C THR A 274 -13.78 2.63 -0.29
N ALA A 275 -15.09 2.51 -0.48
CA ALA A 275 -15.71 1.35 -1.14
C ALA A 275 -15.24 1.18 -2.60
N HIS A 276 -15.16 2.29 -3.33
CA HIS A 276 -14.68 2.29 -4.71
C HIS A 276 -13.20 1.92 -4.80
N GLU A 277 -12.37 2.53 -3.96
CA GLU A 277 -10.92 2.27 -3.92
C GLU A 277 -10.64 0.81 -3.54
N ASN A 278 -11.29 0.31 -2.49
CA ASN A 278 -11.20 -1.08 -2.06
C ASN A 278 -11.58 -2.04 -3.20
N LEU A 279 -12.62 -1.73 -3.99
CA LEU A 279 -13.01 -2.54 -5.13
C LEU A 279 -11.95 -2.51 -6.25
N THR A 280 -11.40 -1.34 -6.57
CA THR A 280 -10.33 -1.23 -7.57
C THR A 280 -9.07 -1.96 -7.16
N THR A 281 -8.69 -1.86 -5.88
CA THR A 281 -7.52 -2.55 -5.32
C THR A 281 -7.76 -4.06 -5.25
N ALA A 282 -8.99 -4.51 -4.96
CA ALA A 282 -9.35 -5.93 -5.02
C ALA A 282 -9.20 -6.49 -6.44
N LEU A 283 -9.66 -5.76 -7.46
CA LEU A 283 -9.49 -6.14 -8.87
C LEU A 283 -8.00 -6.23 -9.25
N GLN A 284 -7.17 -5.31 -8.76
CA GLN A 284 -5.74 -5.33 -9.00
C GLN A 284 -5.05 -6.51 -8.29
N ALA A 285 -5.35 -6.74 -7.02
CA ALA A 285 -4.84 -7.88 -6.26
C ALA A 285 -5.19 -9.23 -6.93
N MET A 286 -6.36 -9.35 -7.56
CA MET A 286 -6.72 -10.54 -8.35
C MET A 286 -5.83 -10.73 -9.59
N LYS A 287 -5.49 -9.64 -10.30
CA LYS A 287 -4.55 -9.70 -11.42
C LYS A 287 -3.15 -10.11 -10.96
N ASP A 288 -2.75 -9.65 -9.78
CA ASP A 288 -1.45 -9.96 -9.19
C ASP A 288 -1.41 -11.36 -8.52
N GLY A 289 -2.54 -12.07 -8.48
CA GLY A 289 -2.66 -13.42 -7.91
C GLY A 289 -2.75 -13.46 -6.37
N LEU A 290 -2.90 -12.30 -5.73
CA LEU A 290 -3.07 -12.12 -4.28
C LEU A 290 -4.53 -12.35 -3.87
N LEU A 291 -5.01 -13.59 -4.03
CA LEU A 291 -6.45 -13.91 -3.87
C LEU A 291 -6.98 -13.63 -2.45
N HIS A 292 -6.17 -13.83 -1.41
CA HIS A 292 -6.59 -13.59 -0.04
C HIS A 292 -6.78 -12.10 0.25
N ASP A 293 -5.86 -11.26 -0.21
CA ASP A 293 -5.96 -9.80 -0.05
C ASP A 293 -7.15 -9.26 -0.84
N ALA A 294 -7.35 -9.78 -2.07
CA ALA A 294 -8.52 -9.46 -2.87
C ALA A 294 -9.85 -9.79 -2.17
N GLU A 295 -9.93 -10.91 -1.46
CA GLU A 295 -11.12 -11.30 -0.68
C GLU A 295 -11.43 -10.31 0.44
N ILE A 296 -10.40 -9.91 1.20
CA ILE A 296 -10.53 -8.96 2.30
C ILE A 296 -10.98 -7.60 1.76
N LEU A 297 -10.36 -7.13 0.69
CA LEU A 297 -10.69 -5.85 0.05
C LEU A 297 -12.10 -5.85 -0.55
N LEU A 298 -12.50 -6.95 -1.19
CA LEU A 298 -13.85 -7.10 -1.73
C LEU A 298 -14.91 -7.15 -0.62
N ALA A 299 -14.60 -7.78 0.53
CA ALA A 299 -15.49 -7.76 1.69
C ALA A 299 -15.65 -6.35 2.27
N LYS A 300 -14.57 -5.56 2.35
CA LYS A 300 -14.62 -4.15 2.75
C LYS A 300 -15.43 -3.30 1.77
N ALA A 301 -15.25 -3.50 0.46
CA ALA A 301 -16.02 -2.80 -0.58
C ALA A 301 -17.52 -3.10 -0.48
N LYS A 302 -17.90 -4.36 -0.20
CA LYS A 302 -19.29 -4.75 0.05
C LYS A 302 -19.88 -4.09 1.29
N ALA A 303 -19.13 -4.11 2.40
CA ALA A 303 -19.55 -3.47 3.63
C ALA A 303 -19.72 -1.95 3.46
N GLY A 304 -18.95 -1.34 2.55
CA GLY A 304 -19.10 0.04 2.12
C GLY A 304 -20.19 0.30 1.08
N ASN A 305 -21.04 -0.68 0.75
CA ASN A 305 -22.08 -0.55 -0.28
C ASN A 305 -21.55 -0.13 -1.66
N ALA A 306 -20.39 -0.64 -2.08
CA ALA A 306 -19.91 -0.49 -3.45
C ALA A 306 -20.95 -0.98 -4.48
N ASP A 307 -20.90 -0.43 -5.70
CA ASP A 307 -21.82 -0.79 -6.79
C ASP A 307 -21.97 -2.31 -6.95
N ALA A 308 -23.19 -2.79 -6.72
CA ALA A 308 -23.53 -4.21 -6.68
C ALA A 308 -23.19 -4.93 -8.00
N ALA A 309 -23.33 -4.25 -9.14
CA ALA A 309 -23.00 -4.84 -10.44
C ALA A 309 -21.50 -5.14 -10.54
N ARG A 310 -20.66 -4.18 -10.15
CA ARG A 310 -19.20 -4.35 -10.18
C ARG A 310 -18.69 -5.29 -9.10
N VAL A 311 -19.34 -5.33 -7.95
CA VAL A 311 -19.05 -6.33 -6.90
C VAL A 311 -19.32 -7.73 -7.42
N ALA A 312 -20.47 -7.97 -8.07
CA ALA A 312 -20.82 -9.28 -8.63
C ALA A 312 -19.83 -9.71 -9.73
N GLU A 313 -19.37 -8.76 -10.56
CA GLU A 313 -18.30 -9.02 -11.53
C GLU A 313 -16.99 -9.42 -10.85
N ALA A 314 -16.57 -8.68 -9.82
CA ALA A 314 -15.36 -8.99 -9.04
C ALA A 314 -15.44 -10.36 -8.34
N GLU A 315 -16.61 -10.73 -7.80
CA GLU A 315 -16.84 -12.06 -7.22
C GLU A 315 -16.70 -13.17 -8.25
N LYS A 316 -17.24 -12.96 -9.46
CA LYS A 316 -17.10 -13.92 -10.56
C LYS A 316 -15.63 -14.10 -10.94
N ILE A 317 -14.88 -13.00 -11.10
CA ILE A 317 -13.44 -13.03 -11.40
C ILE A 317 -12.69 -13.76 -10.29
N LEU A 318 -13.00 -13.49 -9.03
CA LEU A 318 -12.38 -14.15 -7.88
C LEU A 318 -12.65 -15.66 -7.87
N ALA A 319 -13.89 -16.07 -8.18
CA ALA A 319 -14.26 -17.47 -8.28
C ALA A 319 -13.50 -18.17 -9.41
N GLU A 320 -13.42 -17.56 -10.59
CA GLU A 320 -12.64 -18.07 -11.73
C GLU A 320 -11.14 -18.18 -11.38
N ALA A 321 -10.58 -17.18 -10.70
CA ALA A 321 -9.19 -17.18 -10.28
C ALA A 321 -8.88 -18.28 -9.24
N ARG A 322 -9.80 -18.52 -8.29
CA ARG A 322 -9.72 -19.64 -7.35
C ARG A 322 -9.75 -20.98 -8.09
N GLN A 323 -10.69 -21.16 -9.02
CA GLN A 323 -10.77 -22.38 -9.83
C GLN A 323 -9.48 -22.62 -10.62
N ALA A 324 -8.94 -21.57 -11.25
CA ALA A 324 -7.68 -21.66 -11.97
C ALA A 324 -6.50 -22.03 -11.06
N LYS A 325 -6.42 -21.47 -9.85
CA LYS A 325 -5.39 -21.84 -8.85
C LYS A 325 -5.50 -23.31 -8.46
N THR A 326 -6.70 -23.78 -8.10
CA THR A 326 -6.92 -25.19 -7.74
C THR A 326 -6.58 -26.13 -8.90
N ALA A 327 -6.93 -25.77 -10.14
CA ALA A 327 -6.58 -26.55 -11.32
C ALA A 327 -5.04 -26.61 -11.52
N ARG A 328 -4.33 -25.50 -11.34
CA ARG A 328 -2.85 -25.46 -11.38
C ARG A 328 -2.24 -26.36 -10.32
N ASP A 329 -2.77 -26.36 -9.10
CA ASP A 329 -2.29 -27.21 -8.01
C ASP A 329 -2.47 -28.70 -8.33
N PHE A 330 -3.61 -29.09 -8.92
CA PHE A 330 -3.81 -30.45 -9.42
C PHE A 330 -2.83 -30.81 -10.53
N VAL A 331 -2.61 -29.91 -11.50
CA VAL A 331 -1.62 -30.11 -12.58
C VAL A 331 -0.21 -30.28 -12.02
N ALA A 332 0.19 -29.47 -11.05
CA ALA A 332 1.49 -29.58 -10.38
C ALA A 332 1.64 -30.93 -9.67
N ARG A 333 0.62 -31.38 -8.93
CA ARG A 333 0.60 -32.71 -8.29
C ARG A 333 0.69 -33.84 -9.32
N ILE A 334 0.02 -33.72 -10.45
CA ILE A 334 0.08 -34.71 -11.54
C ILE A 334 1.50 -34.78 -12.13
N ASN A 335 2.11 -33.63 -12.43
CA ASN A 335 3.46 -33.56 -13.00
C ASN A 335 4.52 -34.12 -12.03
N ALA A 336 4.36 -33.93 -10.72
CA ALA A 336 5.27 -34.51 -9.73
C ALA A 336 5.26 -36.06 -9.73
N ASN A 337 4.24 -36.69 -10.31
CA ASN A 337 4.05 -38.14 -10.26
C ASN A 337 4.48 -38.90 -11.54
N VAL A 338 4.76 -38.24 -12.66
CA VAL A 338 4.91 -38.87 -13.99
C VAL A 338 5.92 -40.02 -13.99
N ASP A 339 7.10 -39.79 -13.43
CA ASP A 339 8.24 -40.71 -13.53
C ASP A 339 8.38 -41.64 -12.32
N GLN A 340 7.40 -41.67 -11.42
CA GLN A 340 7.47 -42.48 -10.21
C GLN A 340 6.83 -43.87 -10.39
N PRO A 341 7.32 -44.92 -9.71
CA PRO A 341 6.62 -46.22 -9.65
C PRO A 341 5.19 -46.10 -9.10
N GLY A 342 4.20 -46.61 -9.83
CA GLY A 342 2.79 -46.50 -9.48
C GLY A 342 2.12 -45.20 -9.95
N ALA A 343 2.77 -44.43 -10.81
CA ALA A 343 2.29 -43.15 -11.36
C ALA A 343 0.87 -43.26 -11.91
N VAL A 344 0.60 -44.26 -12.76
CA VAL A 344 -0.71 -44.44 -13.41
C VAL A 344 -1.86 -44.50 -12.40
N ARG A 345 -1.68 -45.21 -11.28
CA ARG A 345 -2.71 -45.32 -10.24
C ARG A 345 -2.87 -44.03 -9.44
N ARG A 346 -1.77 -43.29 -9.20
CA ARG A 346 -1.83 -42.00 -8.49
C ARG A 346 -2.45 -40.91 -9.36
N ILE A 347 -2.07 -40.82 -10.62
CA ILE A 347 -2.66 -39.88 -11.59
C ILE A 347 -4.16 -40.14 -11.75
N ARG A 348 -4.60 -41.41 -11.89
CA ARG A 348 -6.05 -41.72 -11.92
C ARG A 348 -6.79 -41.25 -10.67
N ARG A 349 -6.20 -41.45 -9.48
CA ARG A 349 -6.78 -40.93 -8.23
C ARG A 349 -6.85 -39.40 -8.21
N LEU A 350 -5.83 -38.71 -8.73
CA LEU A 350 -5.83 -37.25 -8.85
C LEU A 350 -6.89 -36.75 -9.85
N ILE A 351 -7.15 -37.49 -10.93
CA ILE A 351 -8.25 -37.20 -11.87
C ILE A 351 -9.59 -37.34 -11.15
N GLU A 352 -9.82 -38.45 -10.44
CA GLU A 352 -11.06 -38.65 -9.67
C GLU A 352 -11.24 -37.58 -8.57
N GLU A 353 -10.16 -37.16 -7.91
CA GLU A 353 -10.18 -36.04 -6.95
C GLU A 353 -10.53 -34.71 -7.63
N ALA A 354 -9.95 -34.44 -8.82
CA ALA A 354 -10.26 -33.25 -9.60
C ALA A 354 -11.70 -33.25 -10.11
N GLU A 355 -12.24 -34.40 -10.51
CA GLU A 355 -13.65 -34.57 -10.90
C GLU A 355 -14.59 -34.28 -9.74
N ARG A 356 -14.31 -34.81 -8.54
CA ARG A 356 -15.07 -34.50 -7.33
C ARG A 356 -15.01 -33.01 -6.97
N ALA A 357 -13.90 -32.35 -7.28
CA ALA A 357 -13.73 -30.91 -7.08
C ALA A 357 -14.32 -30.04 -8.23
N GLY A 358 -14.96 -30.65 -9.24
CA GLY A 358 -15.53 -29.92 -10.39
C GLY A 358 -14.49 -29.40 -11.39
N MET A 359 -13.23 -29.82 -11.30
CA MET A 359 -12.10 -29.35 -12.10
C MET A 359 -11.80 -30.24 -13.33
N ALA A 360 -12.68 -31.19 -13.65
CA ALA A 360 -12.47 -32.18 -14.70
C ALA A 360 -12.12 -31.54 -16.06
N ASN A 361 -12.86 -30.51 -16.46
CA ASN A 361 -12.68 -29.85 -17.76
C ASN A 361 -11.30 -29.19 -17.91
N LEU A 362 -10.70 -28.74 -16.80
CA LEU A 362 -9.40 -28.06 -16.79
C LEU A 362 -8.24 -29.04 -16.62
N VAL A 363 -8.42 -30.09 -15.81
CA VAL A 363 -7.34 -30.99 -15.40
C VAL A 363 -7.25 -32.23 -16.30
N THR A 364 -8.38 -32.81 -16.73
CA THR A 364 -8.41 -34.09 -17.46
C THR A 364 -7.66 -34.08 -18.79
N PRO A 365 -7.72 -33.02 -19.63
CA PRO A 365 -6.95 -32.97 -20.89
C PRO A 365 -5.43 -33.05 -20.67
N HIS A 366 -4.92 -32.42 -19.62
CA HIS A 366 -3.51 -32.50 -19.25
C HIS A 366 -3.17 -33.84 -18.60
N ALA A 367 -4.02 -34.30 -17.68
CA ALA A 367 -3.84 -35.55 -16.97
C ALA A 367 -3.78 -36.75 -17.93
N ASN A 368 -4.60 -36.77 -18.99
CA ASN A 368 -4.61 -37.84 -19.99
C ASN A 368 -3.27 -37.92 -20.76
N ARG A 369 -2.71 -36.78 -21.17
CA ARG A 369 -1.37 -36.74 -21.81
C ARG A 369 -0.29 -37.28 -20.88
N VAL A 370 -0.30 -36.83 -19.63
CA VAL A 370 0.66 -37.30 -18.61
C VAL A 370 0.49 -38.80 -18.33
N LEU A 371 -0.75 -39.29 -18.35
CA LEU A 371 -1.07 -40.69 -18.10
C LEU A 371 -0.56 -41.60 -19.22
N GLU A 372 -0.53 -41.14 -20.47
CA GLU A 372 0.12 -41.85 -21.57
C GLU A 372 1.62 -42.00 -21.34
N THR A 373 2.32 -40.91 -20.99
CA THR A 373 3.74 -40.95 -20.62
C THR A 373 4.00 -41.90 -19.45
N ALA A 374 3.16 -41.85 -18.41
CA ALA A 374 3.26 -42.74 -17.27
C ALA A 374 3.01 -44.22 -17.65
N ARG A 375 2.12 -44.51 -18.61
CA ARG A 375 1.92 -45.86 -19.15
C ARG A 375 3.14 -46.35 -19.91
N HIS A 376 3.76 -45.50 -20.73
CA HIS A 376 4.99 -45.85 -21.43
C HIS A 376 6.13 -46.18 -20.44
N ALA A 377 6.31 -45.35 -19.41
CA ALA A 377 7.30 -45.60 -18.36
C ALA A 377 7.00 -46.91 -17.59
N ALA A 378 5.74 -47.16 -17.25
CA ALA A 378 5.33 -48.41 -16.58
C ALA A 378 5.58 -49.65 -17.47
N ASN A 379 5.29 -49.55 -18.78
CA ASN A 379 5.56 -50.64 -19.74
C ASN A 379 7.07 -50.91 -19.89
N ALA A 380 7.90 -49.87 -19.90
CA ALA A 380 9.36 -50.02 -19.92
C ALA A 380 9.86 -50.75 -18.66
N ARG A 381 9.37 -50.38 -17.47
CA ARG A 381 9.70 -51.08 -16.21
C ARG A 381 9.21 -52.52 -16.21
N TYR A 382 8.03 -52.79 -16.76
CA TYR A 382 7.52 -54.15 -16.91
C TYR A 382 8.42 -54.98 -17.84
N ALA A 383 8.90 -54.40 -18.94
CA ALA A 383 9.85 -55.06 -19.84
C ALA A 383 11.18 -55.38 -19.14
N GLN A 384 11.70 -54.46 -18.32
CA GLN A 384 12.91 -54.69 -17.50
C GLN A 384 12.71 -55.75 -16.41
N ALA A 385 11.52 -55.80 -15.79
CA ALA A 385 11.18 -56.78 -14.75
C ALA A 385 10.99 -58.20 -15.31
N ARG A 386 10.64 -58.33 -16.59
CA ARG A 386 10.23 -59.59 -17.21
C ARG A 386 11.32 -60.68 -17.18
N PRO A 387 12.59 -60.42 -17.53
CA PRO A 387 13.68 -61.41 -17.39
C PRO A 387 13.87 -61.87 -15.95
N ILE A 388 13.81 -60.95 -14.98
CA ILE A 388 13.94 -61.25 -13.54
C ILE A 388 12.79 -62.15 -13.08
N ALA A 389 11.56 -61.81 -13.46
CA ALA A 389 10.40 -62.63 -13.16
C ALA A 389 10.51 -64.03 -13.81
N ASN A 390 10.96 -64.13 -15.07
CA ASN A 390 11.17 -65.44 -15.70
C ASN A 390 12.22 -66.29 -14.95
N HIS A 391 13.30 -65.67 -14.46
CA HIS A 391 14.29 -66.36 -13.65
C HIS A 391 13.69 -66.84 -12.32
N LEU A 392 12.96 -65.99 -11.59
CA LEU A 392 12.23 -66.40 -10.38
C LEU A 392 11.25 -67.54 -10.66
N ALA A 393 10.59 -67.54 -11.82
CA ALA A 393 9.72 -68.64 -12.20
C ALA A 393 10.48 -69.95 -12.43
N SER A 394 11.69 -69.90 -12.99
CA SER A 394 12.56 -71.08 -13.12
C SER A 394 13.06 -71.62 -11.77
N GLU A 395 13.15 -70.79 -10.75
CA GLU A 395 13.45 -71.18 -9.36
C GLU A 395 12.24 -71.79 -8.62
N GLY A 396 11.08 -71.91 -9.28
CA GLY A 396 9.86 -72.47 -8.69
C GLY A 396 8.97 -71.46 -7.95
N PHE A 397 9.18 -70.15 -8.15
CA PHE A 397 8.28 -69.11 -7.65
C PHE A 397 7.17 -68.78 -8.65
N VAL A 398 6.08 -68.20 -8.16
CA VAL A 398 5.05 -67.53 -8.97
C VAL A 398 5.24 -66.01 -8.81
N PRO A 399 5.99 -65.36 -9.73
CA PRO A 399 6.22 -63.92 -9.69
C PRO A 399 5.01 -63.13 -10.20
N VAL A 400 4.83 -61.94 -9.64
CA VAL A 400 3.79 -60.97 -10.00
C VAL A 400 4.46 -59.64 -10.23
N VAL A 401 4.49 -59.21 -11.49
CA VAL A 401 5.13 -57.95 -11.87
C VAL A 401 4.09 -56.83 -11.84
N GLY A 402 4.34 -55.83 -11.02
CA GLY A 402 3.67 -54.53 -11.03
C GLY A 402 4.61 -53.42 -11.47
N ASP A 403 4.09 -52.19 -11.52
CA ASP A 403 4.86 -51.00 -11.88
C ASP A 403 5.92 -50.68 -10.80
N GLY A 404 7.17 -51.09 -11.06
CA GLY A 404 8.32 -50.93 -10.16
C GLY A 404 8.35 -51.87 -8.95
N ARG A 405 7.56 -52.95 -8.95
CA ARG A 405 7.55 -53.96 -7.87
C ARG A 405 7.31 -55.37 -8.42
N ILE A 406 8.08 -56.37 -7.96
CA ILE A 406 7.87 -57.79 -8.25
C ILE A 406 7.59 -58.50 -6.92
N GLU A 407 6.47 -59.22 -6.82
CA GLU A 407 6.15 -60.09 -5.69
C GLU A 407 6.43 -61.54 -6.09
N ALA A 408 7.27 -62.27 -5.36
CA ALA A 408 7.56 -63.68 -5.63
C ALA A 408 6.89 -64.58 -4.59
N TRP A 409 5.93 -65.39 -5.05
CA TRP A 409 5.16 -66.28 -4.21
C TRP A 409 5.68 -67.71 -4.32
N LYS A 410 5.78 -68.43 -3.20
CA LYS A 410 6.23 -69.83 -3.15
C LYS A 410 5.12 -70.71 -2.59
N GLU A 411 4.91 -71.86 -3.21
CA GLU A 411 4.03 -72.91 -2.70
C GLU A 411 4.69 -73.58 -1.48
N ILE A 412 3.97 -73.67 -0.37
CA ILE A 412 4.45 -74.28 0.89
C ILE A 412 3.95 -75.72 1.01
N SER A 413 2.67 -75.95 0.67
CA SER A 413 2.05 -77.26 0.76
C SER A 413 0.82 -77.37 -0.15
N ARG A 414 0.57 -78.58 -0.64
CA ARG A 414 -0.58 -78.92 -1.48
C ARG A 414 -1.33 -80.09 -0.84
N ASN A 415 -2.51 -79.81 -0.28
CA ASN A 415 -3.31 -80.80 0.43
C ASN A 415 -4.71 -80.91 -0.23
N SER A 416 -5.50 -81.91 0.17
CA SER A 416 -6.90 -82.09 -0.27
C SER A 416 -7.82 -80.88 0.00
N HIS A 417 -7.39 -79.95 0.86
CA HIS A 417 -8.11 -78.71 1.23
C HIS A 417 -7.61 -77.44 0.51
N GLY A 418 -6.66 -77.56 -0.43
CA GLY A 418 -6.10 -76.44 -1.21
C GLY A 418 -4.59 -76.28 -1.09
N THR A 419 -4.06 -75.27 -1.79
CA THR A 419 -2.63 -74.96 -1.85
C THR A 419 -2.30 -73.77 -0.95
N ALA A 420 -1.35 -73.91 -0.03
CA ALA A 420 -0.86 -72.81 0.80
C ALA A 420 0.33 -72.10 0.13
N TRP A 421 0.31 -70.77 0.14
CA TRP A 421 1.31 -69.91 -0.49
C TRP A 421 1.94 -68.96 0.51
N THR A 422 3.25 -68.68 0.37
CA THR A 422 3.94 -67.62 1.11
C THR A 422 4.50 -66.58 0.14
N LEU A 423 4.45 -65.31 0.52
CA LEU A 423 5.24 -64.26 -0.13
C LEU A 423 6.67 -64.36 0.39
N ASP A 424 7.58 -64.85 -0.43
CA ASP A 424 8.97 -65.11 -0.03
C ASP A 424 9.86 -63.88 -0.27
N ARG A 425 9.75 -63.27 -1.46
CA ARG A 425 10.58 -62.13 -1.87
C ARG A 425 9.72 -61.01 -2.44
N VAL A 426 10.13 -59.78 -2.17
CA VAL A 426 9.61 -58.60 -2.86
C VAL A 426 10.78 -57.85 -3.47
N MET A 427 10.78 -57.65 -4.78
CA MET A 427 11.79 -56.80 -5.42
C MET A 427 11.17 -55.45 -5.74
N VAL A 428 11.88 -54.37 -5.44
CA VAL A 428 11.43 -53.00 -5.68
C VAL A 428 12.46 -52.29 -6.55
N LEU A 429 11.99 -51.56 -7.56
CA LEU A 429 12.84 -50.73 -8.39
C LEU A 429 13.23 -49.48 -7.60
N ARG A 430 14.53 -49.32 -7.31
CA ARG A 430 15.10 -48.12 -6.68
C ARG A 430 16.17 -47.53 -7.59
N GLY A 431 15.91 -46.35 -8.13
CA GLY A 431 16.71 -45.79 -9.22
C GLY A 431 16.64 -46.69 -10.45
N GLU A 432 17.78 -47.10 -10.98
CA GLU A 432 17.89 -48.00 -12.14
C GLU A 432 18.06 -49.49 -11.76
N SER A 433 18.05 -49.80 -10.46
CA SER A 433 18.34 -51.16 -9.96
C SER A 433 17.15 -51.79 -9.25
N TRP A 434 16.90 -53.07 -9.54
CA TRP A 434 15.94 -53.90 -8.80
C TRP A 434 16.61 -54.43 -7.54
N LYS A 435 16.09 -54.04 -6.36
CA LYS A 435 16.62 -54.47 -5.07
C LYS A 435 15.66 -55.47 -4.43
N THR A 436 16.20 -56.59 -3.96
CA THR A 436 15.44 -57.59 -3.21
C THR A 436 15.25 -57.12 -1.78
N GLU A 437 14.01 -57.11 -1.34
CA GLU A 437 13.60 -56.85 0.03
C GLU A 437 12.90 -58.10 0.57
N THR A 438 13.26 -58.51 1.78
CA THR A 438 12.47 -59.49 2.52
C THR A 438 11.18 -58.80 2.97
N PRO A 439 10.02 -59.46 2.85
CA PRO A 439 8.78 -58.88 3.33
C PRO A 439 8.88 -58.64 4.83
N ARG A 440 8.57 -57.41 5.27
CA ARG A 440 8.66 -57.00 6.68
C ARG A 440 7.80 -57.84 7.62
N VAL A 441 6.78 -58.51 7.08
CA VAL A 441 5.88 -59.44 7.77
C VAL A 441 5.72 -60.67 6.90
N PRO A 442 5.85 -61.90 7.44
CA PRO A 442 5.57 -63.11 6.68
C PRO A 442 4.10 -63.15 6.27
N VAL A 443 3.84 -63.16 4.96
CA VAL A 443 2.47 -63.21 4.42
C VAL A 443 2.20 -64.60 3.85
N THR A 444 1.46 -65.41 4.60
CA THR A 444 0.95 -66.71 4.14
C THR A 444 -0.54 -66.59 3.78
N ARG A 445 -0.94 -67.24 2.68
CA ARG A 445 -2.33 -67.24 2.19
C ARG A 445 -2.74 -68.62 1.72
N ARG A 446 -3.98 -69.01 2.04
CA ARG A 446 -4.62 -70.22 1.49
C ARG A 446 -5.04 -70.05 0.02
N GLU A 447 -5.24 -68.80 -0.40
CA GLU A 447 -5.52 -68.46 -1.79
C GLU A 447 -4.66 -67.28 -2.22
N LEU A 448 -4.03 -67.42 -3.39
CA LEU A 448 -3.31 -66.32 -4.01
C LEU A 448 -4.28 -65.19 -4.38
N PRO A 449 -3.88 -63.92 -4.26
CA PRO A 449 -4.70 -62.80 -4.73
C PRO A 449 -5.09 -62.99 -6.21
N LYS A 450 -6.30 -62.58 -6.62
CA LYS A 450 -6.78 -62.71 -8.01
C LYS A 450 -5.77 -62.22 -9.06
N ARG A 451 -5.08 -61.11 -8.78
CA ARG A 451 -4.02 -60.57 -9.66
C ARG A 451 -2.84 -61.53 -9.91
N VAL A 452 -2.56 -62.42 -8.95
CA VAL A 452 -1.49 -63.42 -9.02
C VAL A 452 -1.98 -64.67 -9.74
N GLN A 453 -3.21 -65.10 -9.46
CA GLN A 453 -3.86 -66.21 -10.18
C GLN A 453 -3.98 -65.92 -11.68
N ASN A 454 -4.22 -64.65 -12.04
CA ASN A 454 -4.28 -64.20 -13.44
C ASN A 454 -2.90 -63.97 -14.06
N SER A 455 -1.80 -64.20 -13.31
CA SER A 455 -0.45 -64.05 -13.87
C SER A 455 -0.14 -65.20 -14.81
N ARG A 456 0.59 -64.90 -15.90
CA ARG A 456 1.03 -65.93 -16.85
C ARG A 456 1.91 -67.00 -16.19
N TRP A 457 2.68 -66.60 -15.18
CA TRP A 457 3.61 -67.50 -14.49
C TRP A 457 2.87 -68.45 -13.57
N PHE A 458 1.74 -68.05 -12.98
CA PHE A 458 0.87 -68.97 -12.24
C PHE A 458 0.29 -70.06 -13.16
N ASN A 459 -0.20 -69.67 -14.34
CA ASN A 459 -0.72 -70.64 -15.31
C ASN A 459 0.37 -71.60 -15.80
N HIS A 460 1.59 -71.08 -16.04
CA HIS A 460 2.72 -71.89 -16.45
C HIS A 460 3.21 -72.84 -15.35
N HIS A 461 3.26 -72.37 -14.11
CA HIS A 461 3.58 -73.18 -12.92
C HIS A 461 2.57 -74.32 -12.75
N ARG A 462 1.28 -74.05 -12.97
CA ARG A 462 0.22 -75.07 -12.92
C ARG A 462 0.35 -76.11 -14.05
N SER A 463 0.68 -75.68 -15.27
CA SER A 463 0.86 -76.60 -16.41
C SER A 463 2.15 -77.42 -16.36
N GLY A 464 3.23 -76.86 -15.80
CA GLY A 464 4.52 -77.55 -15.64
C GLY A 464 4.45 -78.69 -14.62
N GLN A 465 3.70 -78.50 -13.53
CA GLN A 465 3.49 -79.55 -12.52
C GLN A 465 2.59 -80.70 -13.01
N SER A 466 1.66 -80.46 -13.95
CA SER A 466 0.87 -81.53 -14.57
C SER A 466 1.67 -82.39 -15.56
N ALA A 467 2.76 -81.85 -16.12
CA ALA A 467 3.66 -82.59 -17.02
C ALA A 467 4.70 -83.43 -16.26
N SER A 468 5.00 -83.10 -15.00
CA SER A 468 5.93 -83.87 -14.14
C SER A 468 5.24 -84.93 -13.27
N ALA A 469 3.91 -85.07 -13.37
CA ALA A 469 3.09 -85.99 -12.58
C ALA A 469 2.47 -87.13 -13.42
N GLN A 470 2.98 -87.35 -14.64
CA GLN A 470 2.65 -88.50 -15.49
C GLN A 470 3.85 -89.44 -15.62
#